data_AF-A0A1I7MED6-F1
#
_entry.id   AF-A0A1I7MED6-F1
#
_cell.length_a   1.000
_cell.length_b   1.000
_cell.length_c   1.000
_cell.angle_alpha   90.00
_cell.angle_beta   90.00
_cell.angle_gamma   90.00
#
_symmetry.space_group_name_H-M   'P 1'
#
loop_
_entity.id
_entity.type
_entity.pdbx_description
1 polymer ?
#
loop_
_entity_poly.entity_id
_entity_poly.type
_entity_poly.pdbx_seq_one_letter_code
_entity_poly.pdbx_strand_id
1 'polypeptide(L)'
;MLPGTVSVQDVSDQPNNPSPTHDPDAIPAGTKMPEGQPQPPSERVSPLVFLGIQHAMESVGDGSGMDPFLLAVTADDQKGLWRFPGSNEQHVTEQLAQLDPKPAIAVSVFDGQMPVEDELHDALIITAWDDAEEKSAQVVQLYKPGATAEDEGTPVGNPMVYGNGENVLR
;
A
#
# COMPACT_ATOMS: atom_id res chain seq x y z
N MET A 1 -20.05 -52.58 41.42
CA MET A 1 -20.87 -51.37 41.16
C MET A 1 -19.92 -50.19 41.02
N LEU A 2 -19.92 -49.56 39.85
CA LEU A 2 -19.39 -48.20 39.58
C LEU A 2 -20.22 -47.16 40.36
N PRO A 3 -19.88 -45.86 40.39
CA PRO A 3 -18.60 -45.16 40.14
C PRO A 3 -18.27 -44.11 41.24
N GLY A 4 -17.07 -43.51 41.14
CA GLY A 4 -16.76 -42.25 41.81
C GLY A 4 -17.60 -41.09 41.25
N THR A 5 -18.04 -40.21 42.14
CA THR A 5 -18.74 -38.96 41.79
C THR A 5 -17.76 -37.79 41.80
N VAL A 6 -17.50 -37.28 40.60
CA VAL A 6 -17.02 -35.92 40.34
C VAL A 6 -18.19 -34.95 40.57
N SER A 7 -17.95 -33.83 41.25
CA SER A 7 -18.82 -32.66 41.22
C SER A 7 -18.00 -31.37 41.12
N VAL A 8 -17.94 -30.79 39.91
CA VAL A 8 -18.48 -29.49 39.43
C VAL A 8 -17.81 -28.25 40.06
N GLN A 9 -16.77 -27.70 39.40
CA GLN A 9 -16.73 -26.44 38.61
C GLN A 9 -16.52 -25.16 39.45
N ASP A 10 -15.40 -24.50 39.19
CA ASP A 10 -15.38 -23.08 38.84
C ASP A 10 -14.20 -22.89 37.87
N VAL A 11 -14.46 -23.12 36.59
CA VAL A 11 -13.54 -22.76 35.51
C VAL A 11 -13.93 -21.34 35.15
N SER A 12 -13.05 -20.39 35.43
CA SER A 12 -13.21 -19.01 35.04
C SER A 12 -13.42 -18.93 33.53
N ASP A 13 -14.61 -18.48 33.13
CA ASP A 13 -14.95 -18.08 31.77
C ASP A 13 -14.02 -16.92 31.35
N GLN A 14 -12.92 -17.27 30.67
CA GLN A 14 -12.16 -16.33 29.88
C GLN A 14 -12.71 -16.39 28.45
N PRO A 15 -13.29 -15.31 27.90
CA PRO A 15 -13.76 -15.32 26.52
C PRO A 15 -12.57 -15.55 25.59
N ASN A 16 -12.70 -16.58 24.74
CA ASN A 16 -11.83 -16.85 23.60
C ASN A 16 -11.78 -15.62 22.70
N ASN A 17 -10.69 -14.85 22.79
CA ASN A 17 -10.35 -13.90 21.76
C ASN A 17 -9.61 -14.67 20.65
N PRO A 18 -10.15 -14.78 19.42
CA PRO A 18 -9.38 -15.34 18.32
C PRO A 18 -8.16 -14.45 18.07
N SER A 19 -6.97 -15.05 17.99
CA SER A 19 -5.74 -14.36 17.65
C SER A 19 -5.88 -13.67 16.29
N PRO A 20 -5.43 -12.42 16.12
CA PRO A 20 -5.44 -11.77 14.82
C PRO A 20 -4.48 -12.53 13.91
N THR A 21 -4.99 -13.03 12.79
CA THR A 21 -4.20 -13.54 11.67
C THR A 21 -3.21 -12.43 11.28
N HIS A 22 -1.92 -12.70 11.46
CA HIS A 22 -0.86 -11.82 11.01
C HIS A 22 -0.81 -11.93 9.48
N ASP A 23 -1.48 -10.99 8.81
CA ASP A 23 -1.26 -10.77 7.39
C ASP A 23 0.14 -10.12 7.24
N PRO A 24 1.10 -10.76 6.56
CA PRO A 24 2.44 -10.20 6.38
C PRO A 24 2.46 -8.89 5.58
N ASP A 25 1.36 -8.55 4.89
CA ASP A 25 1.23 -7.32 4.11
C ASP A 25 0.45 -6.21 4.85
N ALA A 26 -0.03 -6.47 6.06
CA ALA A 26 -0.68 -5.45 6.88
C ALA A 26 0.36 -4.55 7.56
N ILE A 27 0.18 -3.22 7.47
CA ILE A 27 0.94 -2.29 8.30
C ILE A 27 0.61 -2.57 9.78
N PRO A 28 1.60 -2.91 10.62
CA PRO A 28 1.33 -3.35 11.98
C PRO A 28 0.74 -2.21 12.82
N ALA A 29 -0.28 -2.55 13.61
CA ALA A 29 -0.87 -1.66 14.59
C ALA A 29 0.23 -1.20 15.59
N GLY A 30 0.51 0.10 15.63
CA GLY A 30 1.53 0.69 16.50
C GLY A 30 2.81 1.19 15.81
N THR A 31 2.88 1.16 14.48
CA THR A 31 3.90 1.93 13.74
C THR A 31 3.78 3.40 14.14
N LYS A 32 4.83 3.92 14.82
CA LYS A 32 4.85 5.32 15.24
C LYS A 32 4.73 6.20 14.00
N MET A 33 3.68 7.01 13.94
CA MET A 33 3.63 8.10 12.95
C MET A 33 4.89 8.97 13.13
N PRO A 34 5.56 9.39 12.05
CA PRO A 34 6.68 10.32 12.13
C PRO A 34 6.30 11.55 12.97
N GLU A 35 7.22 12.08 13.78
CA GLU A 35 6.99 13.34 14.49
C GLU A 35 6.87 14.48 13.45
N GLY A 36 5.66 15.04 13.31
CA GLY A 36 5.31 16.04 12.30
C GLY A 36 4.21 15.52 11.36
N GLN A 37 3.43 16.43 10.77
CA GLN A 37 2.54 16.02 9.67
C GLN A 37 3.41 15.51 8.51
N PRO A 38 3.10 14.34 7.92
CA PRO A 38 3.86 13.82 6.80
C PRO A 38 3.84 14.82 5.64
N GLN A 39 4.98 14.97 4.98
CA GLN A 39 5.15 15.87 3.85
C GLN A 39 4.42 15.27 2.64
N PRO A 40 3.56 16.05 1.96
CA PRO A 40 2.93 15.59 0.73
C PRO A 40 4.00 15.37 -0.37
N PRO A 41 3.66 14.61 -1.42
CA PRO A 41 4.50 14.55 -2.62
C PRO A 41 4.78 15.95 -3.17
N SER A 42 5.96 16.16 -3.74
CA SER A 42 6.32 17.43 -4.38
C SER A 42 5.35 17.75 -5.53
N GLU A 43 5.23 19.03 -5.89
CA GLU A 43 4.43 19.44 -7.06
C GLU A 43 4.93 18.79 -8.36
N ARG A 44 6.23 18.46 -8.43
CA ARG A 44 6.86 17.86 -9.61
C ARG A 44 6.45 16.39 -9.80
N VAL A 45 6.37 15.59 -8.73
CA VAL A 45 5.96 14.17 -8.81
C VAL A 45 4.44 13.98 -8.74
N SER A 46 3.69 14.97 -8.23
CA SER A 46 2.23 14.90 -8.08
C SER A 46 1.47 14.44 -9.35
N PRO A 47 1.78 14.93 -10.57
CA PRO A 47 1.13 14.43 -11.78
C PRO A 47 1.33 12.92 -12.02
N LEU A 48 2.49 12.38 -11.62
CA LEU A 48 2.81 10.96 -11.76
C LEU A 48 2.04 10.12 -10.74
N VAL A 49 1.78 10.66 -9.54
CA VAL A 49 0.91 10.02 -8.53
C VAL A 49 -0.50 9.86 -9.06
N PHE A 50 -1.09 10.92 -9.62
CA PHE A 50 -2.44 10.85 -10.21
C PHE A 50 -2.51 9.88 -11.40
N LEU A 51 -1.48 9.88 -12.26
CA LEU A 51 -1.40 8.91 -13.36
C LEU A 51 -1.31 7.48 -12.84
N GLY A 52 -0.53 7.24 -11.78
CA GLY A 52 -0.43 5.94 -11.13
C GLY A 52 -1.78 5.47 -10.58
N ILE A 53 -2.51 6.35 -9.88
CA ILE A 53 -3.86 6.03 -9.39
C ILE A 53 -4.80 5.67 -10.54
N GLN A 54 -4.83 6.47 -11.62
CA GLN A 54 -5.69 6.19 -12.77
C GLN A 54 -5.37 4.82 -13.39
N HIS A 55 -4.09 4.57 -13.68
CA HIS A 55 -3.64 3.31 -14.28
C HIS A 55 -3.96 2.10 -13.40
N ALA A 56 -3.85 2.27 -12.07
CA ALA A 56 -4.23 1.24 -11.11
C ALA A 56 -5.74 1.00 -11.09
N MET A 57 -6.58 2.05 -11.13
CA MET A 57 -8.05 1.91 -11.21
C MET A 57 -8.50 1.13 -12.46
N GLU A 58 -7.82 1.35 -13.60
CA GLU A 58 -8.04 0.56 -14.83
C GLU A 58 -7.68 -0.92 -14.67
N SER A 59 -6.89 -1.27 -13.63
CA SER A 59 -6.38 -2.63 -13.40
C SER A 59 -7.09 -3.36 -12.26
N VAL A 60 -7.70 -2.66 -11.30
CA VAL A 60 -8.38 -3.25 -10.12
C VAL A 60 -9.85 -3.60 -10.41
N GLY A 61 -10.06 -4.44 -11.42
CA GLY A 61 -11.38 -4.87 -11.91
C GLY A 61 -12.20 -5.66 -10.90
N ASP A 62 -12.46 -6.96 -11.10
CA ASP A 62 -13.31 -7.77 -10.20
C ASP A 62 -12.70 -8.10 -8.82
N GLY A 63 -11.70 -7.33 -8.37
CA GLY A 63 -11.00 -7.56 -7.12
C GLY A 63 -9.99 -8.71 -7.18
N SER A 64 -9.58 -9.15 -8.38
CA SER A 64 -8.52 -10.14 -8.56
C SER A 64 -7.12 -9.70 -8.10
N GLY A 65 -7.00 -8.47 -7.61
CA GLY A 65 -5.73 -7.82 -7.32
C GLY A 65 -5.06 -7.25 -8.57
N MET A 66 -4.04 -6.43 -8.35
CA MET A 66 -3.28 -5.76 -9.40
C MET A 66 -1.78 -6.03 -9.24
N ASP A 67 -1.11 -6.36 -10.35
CA ASP A 67 0.35 -6.52 -10.37
C ASP A 67 1.03 -5.19 -10.05
N PRO A 68 1.87 -5.11 -9.02
CA PRO A 68 2.57 -3.89 -8.67
C PRO A 68 3.34 -3.32 -9.85
N PHE A 69 3.38 -1.99 -9.94
CA PHE A 69 4.09 -1.33 -11.04
C PHE A 69 4.85 -0.09 -10.59
N LEU A 70 5.84 0.26 -11.40
CA LEU A 70 6.68 1.44 -11.25
C LEU A 70 6.52 2.31 -12.50
N LEU A 71 6.18 3.57 -12.27
CA LEU A 71 6.28 4.65 -13.24
C LEU A 71 7.53 5.47 -12.92
N ALA A 72 8.36 5.78 -13.92
CA ALA A 72 9.51 6.65 -13.70
C ALA A 72 9.72 7.61 -14.87
N VAL A 73 10.23 8.80 -14.57
CA VAL A 73 10.58 9.83 -15.56
C VAL A 73 12.01 10.29 -15.31
N THR A 74 12.83 10.26 -16.35
CA THR A 74 14.24 10.71 -16.29
C THR A 74 14.33 12.23 -16.38
N ALA A 75 15.51 12.80 -16.11
CA ALA A 75 15.75 14.24 -16.26
C ALA A 75 15.58 14.74 -17.70
N ASP A 76 15.69 13.85 -18.69
CA ASP A 76 15.48 14.14 -20.12
C ASP A 76 14.04 13.82 -20.57
N ASP A 77 13.08 13.80 -19.63
CA ASP A 77 11.65 13.52 -19.86
C ASP A 77 11.33 12.14 -20.47
N GLN A 78 12.25 11.17 -20.41
CA GLN A 78 11.97 9.80 -20.84
C GLN A 78 11.12 9.08 -19.80
N LYS A 79 10.02 8.48 -20.23
CA LYS A 79 9.06 7.78 -19.36
C LYS A 79 9.21 6.28 -19.48
N GLY A 80 9.08 5.58 -18.36
CA GLY A 80 9.02 4.13 -18.32
C GLY A 80 7.91 3.62 -17.40
N LEU A 81 7.39 2.44 -17.73
CA LEU A 81 6.46 1.66 -16.92
C LEU A 81 6.96 0.22 -16.84
N TRP A 82 7.12 -0.28 -15.63
CA TRP A 82 7.51 -1.67 -15.35
C TRP A 82 6.50 -2.31 -14.43
N ARG A 83 6.17 -3.58 -14.67
CA ARG A 83 5.29 -4.39 -13.82
C ARG A 83 6.11 -5.45 -13.10
N PHE A 84 5.72 -5.77 -11.88
CA PHE A 84 6.44 -6.69 -11.01
C PHE A 84 5.48 -7.72 -10.39
N PRO A 85 4.98 -8.69 -11.19
CA PRO A 85 4.04 -9.69 -10.70
C PRO A 85 4.58 -10.45 -9.51
N GLY A 86 3.79 -10.55 -8.44
CA GLY A 86 4.16 -11.25 -7.19
C GLY A 86 5.35 -10.65 -6.44
N SER A 87 5.75 -9.41 -6.75
CA SER A 87 6.81 -8.69 -6.02
C SER A 87 6.25 -7.83 -4.90
N ASN A 88 7.08 -7.51 -3.92
CA ASN A 88 6.74 -6.61 -2.81
C ASN A 88 7.39 -5.22 -2.97
N GLU A 89 7.06 -4.29 -2.07
CA GLU A 89 7.58 -2.91 -2.06
C GLU A 89 9.11 -2.83 -2.04
N GLN A 90 9.75 -3.70 -1.24
CA GLN A 90 11.20 -3.73 -1.13
C GLN A 90 11.85 -4.07 -2.48
N HIS A 91 11.36 -5.11 -3.17
CA HIS A 91 11.92 -5.50 -4.45
C HIS A 91 11.78 -4.39 -5.51
N VAL A 92 10.60 -3.76 -5.62
CA VAL A 92 10.39 -2.67 -6.58
C VAL A 92 11.30 -1.47 -6.28
N THR A 93 11.52 -1.18 -4.99
CA THR A 93 12.43 -0.13 -4.54
C THR A 93 13.90 -0.44 -4.90
N GLU A 94 14.34 -1.69 -4.73
CA GLU A 94 15.66 -2.15 -5.15
C GLU A 94 15.84 -2.08 -6.68
N GLN A 95 14.79 -2.36 -7.45
CA GLN A 95 14.81 -2.22 -8.92
C GLN A 95 14.88 -0.76 -9.35
N LEU A 96 14.12 0.14 -8.72
CA LEU A 96 14.17 1.58 -8.95
C LEU A 96 15.59 2.12 -8.75
N ALA A 97 16.27 1.73 -7.67
CA ALA A 97 17.64 2.16 -7.37
C ALA A 97 18.68 1.73 -8.42
N GLN A 98 18.37 0.70 -9.22
CA GLN A 98 19.25 0.15 -10.25
C GLN A 98 18.97 0.67 -11.67
N LEU A 99 17.94 1.51 -11.86
CA LEU A 99 17.60 2.04 -13.18
C LEU A 99 18.70 2.96 -13.73
N ASP A 100 19.05 2.74 -14.99
CA ASP A 100 19.96 3.57 -15.78
C ASP A 100 19.32 3.91 -17.13
N PRO A 101 19.13 5.19 -17.49
CA PRO A 101 19.46 6.39 -16.69
C PRO A 101 18.66 6.50 -15.38
N LYS A 102 19.29 7.07 -14.34
CA LYS A 102 18.65 7.30 -13.04
C LYS A 102 17.42 8.22 -13.22
N PRO A 103 16.22 7.84 -12.73
CA PRO A 103 15.05 8.69 -12.80
C PRO A 103 15.18 9.98 -11.98
N ALA A 104 14.54 11.05 -12.44
CA ALA A 104 14.38 12.28 -11.66
C ALA A 104 13.18 12.18 -10.72
N ILE A 105 12.07 11.57 -11.19
CA ILE A 105 10.89 11.27 -10.38
C ILE A 105 10.42 9.84 -10.65
N ALA A 106 9.84 9.20 -9.65
CA ALA A 106 9.25 7.88 -9.77
C ALA A 106 8.06 7.68 -8.82
N VAL A 107 7.15 6.77 -9.19
CA VAL A 107 6.02 6.34 -8.37
C VAL A 107 5.87 4.83 -8.48
N SER A 108 5.82 4.13 -7.36
CA SER A 108 5.38 2.73 -7.30
C SER A 108 3.96 2.66 -6.78
N VAL A 109 3.16 1.74 -7.31
CA VAL A 109 1.78 1.51 -6.89
C VAL A 109 1.60 0.04 -6.56
N PHE A 110 1.04 -0.22 -5.39
CA PHE A 110 0.68 -1.53 -4.89
C PHE A 110 -0.81 -1.56 -4.58
N ASP A 111 -1.42 -2.71 -4.83
CA ASP A 111 -2.72 -3.03 -4.24
C ASP A 111 -2.50 -3.60 -2.83
N GLY A 112 -3.42 -3.29 -1.92
CA GLY A 112 -3.33 -3.68 -0.54
C GLY A 112 -4.59 -3.32 0.23
N GLN A 113 -4.52 -3.41 1.55
CA GLN A 113 -5.66 -3.14 2.40
C GLN A 113 -5.27 -2.24 3.58
N MET A 114 -6.17 -1.33 3.95
CA MET A 114 -5.97 -0.40 5.05
C MET A 114 -7.12 -0.48 6.06
N PRO A 115 -6.83 -0.62 7.36
CA PRO A 115 -7.86 -0.52 8.40
C PRO A 115 -8.31 0.93 8.57
N VAL A 116 -9.61 1.19 8.44
CA VAL A 116 -10.27 2.47 8.70
C VAL A 116 -11.49 2.20 9.57
N GLU A 117 -11.55 2.82 10.75
CA GLU A 117 -12.69 2.70 11.69
C GLU A 117 -13.12 1.24 11.98
N ASP A 118 -12.14 0.37 12.21
CA ASP A 118 -12.31 -1.08 12.46
C ASP A 118 -12.81 -1.92 11.26
N GLU A 119 -12.91 -1.32 10.07
CA GLU A 119 -13.18 -2.02 8.81
C GLU A 119 -11.93 -2.04 7.92
N LEU A 120 -11.76 -3.13 7.17
CA LEU A 120 -10.65 -3.28 6.23
C LEU A 120 -11.11 -2.82 4.84
N HIS A 121 -10.40 -1.86 4.26
CA HIS A 121 -10.72 -1.29 2.95
C HIS A 121 -9.64 -1.59 1.93
N ASP A 122 -10.04 -1.87 0.70
CA ASP A 122 -9.11 -1.96 -0.42
C ASP A 122 -8.47 -0.60 -0.68
N ALA A 123 -7.15 -0.61 -0.85
CA ALA A 123 -6.33 0.58 -0.86
C ALA A 123 -5.19 0.44 -1.86
N LEU A 124 -5.02 1.46 -2.70
CA LEU A 124 -3.76 1.64 -3.40
C LEU A 124 -2.74 2.27 -2.45
N ILE A 125 -1.58 1.63 -2.33
CA ILE A 125 -0.43 2.16 -1.61
C ILE A 125 0.53 2.71 -2.66
N ILE A 126 0.73 4.03 -2.63
CA ILE A 126 1.53 4.75 -3.61
C ILE A 126 2.75 5.33 -2.91
N THR A 127 3.95 4.98 -3.37
CA THR A 127 5.19 5.61 -2.89
C THR A 127 5.76 6.48 -4.00
N ALA A 128 6.00 7.75 -3.71
CA ALA A 128 6.49 8.75 -4.64
C ALA A 128 7.90 9.19 -4.26
N TRP A 129 8.80 9.19 -5.24
CA TRP A 129 10.18 9.63 -5.13
C TRP A 129 10.46 10.80 -6.05
N ASP A 130 11.25 11.73 -5.56
CA ASP A 130 11.67 12.92 -6.27
C ASP A 130 13.15 13.18 -5.91
N ASP A 131 14.04 13.25 -6.90
CA ASP A 131 15.49 13.43 -6.68
C ASP A 131 15.86 14.78 -6.01
N ALA A 132 14.93 15.72 -5.93
CA ALA A 132 15.07 17.01 -5.27
C ALA A 132 14.54 17.01 -3.83
N GLU A 133 13.91 15.94 -3.36
CA GLU A 133 13.39 15.81 -2.00
C GLU A 133 14.28 14.92 -1.12
N GLU A 134 14.34 15.18 0.18
CA GLU A 134 15.15 14.34 1.10
C GLU A 134 14.50 12.99 1.40
N LYS A 135 13.16 12.94 1.39
CA LYS A 135 12.36 11.77 1.72
C LYS A 135 11.37 11.46 0.61
N SER A 136 10.96 10.20 0.52
CA SER A 136 9.80 9.81 -0.29
C SER A 136 8.51 10.22 0.41
N ALA A 137 7.42 10.28 -0.35
CA ALA A 137 6.08 10.48 0.18
C ALA A 137 5.20 9.26 -0.12
N GLN A 138 4.53 8.73 0.90
CA GLN A 138 3.57 7.65 0.75
C GLN A 138 2.16 8.23 0.77
N VAL A 139 1.39 7.91 -0.25
CA VAL A 139 -0.01 8.32 -0.46
C VAL A 139 -0.85 7.06 -0.51
N VAL A 140 -2.05 7.14 0.05
CA VAL A 140 -3.03 6.05 -0.02
C VAL A 140 -4.29 6.55 -0.70
N GLN A 141 -4.82 5.75 -1.61
CA GLN A 141 -6.14 5.95 -2.21
C GLN A 141 -7.00 4.73 -1.92
N LEU A 142 -8.04 4.90 -1.08
CA LEU A 142 -9.05 3.86 -0.90
C LEU A 142 -9.86 3.70 -2.18
N TYR A 143 -10.33 2.49 -2.46
CA TYR A 143 -11.14 2.24 -3.65
C TYR A 143 -12.16 1.13 -3.43
N LYS A 144 -13.06 0.98 -4.41
CA LYS A 144 -13.92 -0.19 -4.57
C LYS A 144 -13.56 -0.87 -5.89
N PRO A 145 -13.34 -2.19 -5.91
CA PRO A 145 -13.10 -2.90 -7.16
C PRO A 145 -14.32 -2.76 -8.10
N GLY A 146 -14.05 -2.90 -9.40
CA GLY A 146 -15.08 -3.08 -10.42
C GLY A 146 -15.97 -4.29 -10.13
N ALA A 147 -17.19 -4.29 -10.70
CA ALA A 147 -18.12 -5.41 -10.52
C ALA A 147 -17.71 -6.65 -11.34
N THR A 148 -16.95 -6.45 -12.40
CA THR A 148 -16.41 -7.46 -13.30
C THR A 148 -14.97 -7.09 -13.70
N ALA A 149 -14.24 -8.03 -14.28
CA ALA A 149 -12.87 -7.80 -14.74
C ALA A 149 -12.75 -6.76 -15.88
N GLU A 150 -13.87 -6.40 -16.51
CA GLU A 150 -13.93 -5.38 -17.57
C GLU A 150 -14.29 -3.99 -17.02
N ASP A 151 -14.75 -3.91 -15.77
CA ASP A 151 -15.10 -2.66 -15.10
C ASP A 151 -13.87 -2.06 -14.40
N GLU A 152 -13.76 -0.74 -14.40
CA GLU A 152 -12.73 -0.03 -13.64
C GLU A 152 -13.07 0.04 -12.14
N GLY A 153 -12.04 0.06 -11.30
CA GLY A 153 -12.19 0.39 -9.89
C GLY A 153 -12.64 1.84 -9.70
N THR A 154 -13.32 2.12 -8.59
CA THR A 154 -13.80 3.46 -8.26
C THR A 154 -13.11 3.99 -7.00
N PRO A 155 -12.49 5.19 -7.04
CA PRO A 155 -11.87 5.78 -5.86
C PRO A 155 -12.93 6.14 -4.80
N VAL A 156 -12.57 5.91 -3.54
CA VAL A 156 -13.37 6.28 -2.36
C VAL A 156 -12.70 7.44 -1.65
N GLY A 157 -13.30 8.62 -1.73
CA GLY A 157 -12.74 9.83 -1.15
C GLY A 157 -11.48 10.31 -1.88
N ASN A 158 -10.77 11.25 -1.26
CA ASN A 158 -9.55 11.82 -1.82
C ASN A 158 -8.31 11.02 -1.39
N PRO A 159 -7.22 11.03 -2.17
CA PRO A 159 -5.94 10.49 -1.73
C PRO A 159 -5.47 11.15 -0.44
N MET A 160 -4.89 10.36 0.45
CA MET A 160 -4.39 10.79 1.75
C MET A 160 -2.88 10.62 1.82
N VAL A 161 -2.17 11.61 2.35
CA VAL A 161 -0.75 11.45 2.69
C VAL A 161 -0.67 10.59 3.95
N TYR A 162 -0.01 9.44 3.83
CA TYR A 162 0.10 8.46 4.90
C TYR A 162 1.41 8.61 5.67
N GLY A 163 2.51 8.86 4.98
CA GLY A 163 3.83 8.88 5.60
C GLY A 163 4.95 9.38 4.68
N ASN A 164 6.17 9.38 5.21
CA ASN A 164 7.38 9.60 4.42
C ASN A 164 8.37 8.46 4.69
N GLY A 165 9.20 8.14 3.70
CA GLY A 165 10.18 7.06 3.77
C GLY A 165 11.55 7.43 3.22
N GLU A 166 12.39 6.42 3.02
CA GLU A 166 13.68 6.58 2.36
C GLU A 166 13.52 7.01 0.90
N ASN A 167 14.37 7.92 0.45
CA ASN A 167 14.43 8.34 -0.93
C ASN A 167 15.59 7.68 -1.68
N VAL A 168 15.32 6.60 -2.41
CA VAL A 168 16.34 5.88 -3.18
C VAL A 168 16.82 6.60 -4.43
N LEU A 169 16.18 7.73 -4.81
CA LEU A 169 16.67 8.59 -5.87
C LEU A 169 17.75 9.58 -5.40
N ARG A 170 17.98 9.67 -4.08
CA ARG A 170 19.10 10.44 -3.51
C ARG A 170 20.41 9.66 -3.47
#